data_AF-A0A939FJG5-F1
#
_entry.id   AF-A0A939FJG5-F1
#
_cell.length_a   1.000
_cell.length_b   1.000
_cell.length_c   1.000
_cell.angle_alpha   90.00
_cell.angle_beta   90.00
_cell.angle_gamma   90.00
#
_symmetry.space_group_name_H-M   'P 1'
#
loop_
_entity.id
_entity.type
_entity.pdbx_description
1 polymer ?
#
loop_
_entity_poly.entity_id
_entity_poly.type
_entity_poly.pdbx_seq_one_letter_code
_entity_poly.pdbx_strand_id
1 'polypeptide(L)'
;MRCVIARFPFDFIKSEVQTLMSGVEPEDATGPCAVIDDRTYPVKQVGQVITGLDRRDFTALELTRALGRLGFTCVTAPVAGRLGPITDF
;
A
#
# COMPACT_ATOMS: atom_id res chain seq x y z
N MET A 1 -2.68 -12.90 11.36
CA MET A 1 -2.10 -13.63 10.21
C MET A 1 -0.61 -13.39 10.24
N ARG A 2 0.20 -14.44 10.12
CA ARG A 2 1.66 -14.28 10.00
C ARG A 2 2.06 -14.01 8.55
N CYS A 3 2.70 -12.88 8.29
CA CYS A 3 3.28 -12.52 7.00
C CYS A 3 4.81 -12.40 7.12
N VAL A 4 5.53 -12.55 6.01
CA VAL A 4 6.97 -12.26 5.96
C VAL A 4 7.17 -11.07 5.03
N ILE A 5 7.78 -10.00 5.53
CA ILE A 5 8.10 -8.77 4.79
C ILE A 5 9.58 -8.50 4.99
N ALA A 6 10.33 -8.23 3.91
CA ALA A 6 11.78 -8.01 3.97
C ALA A 6 12.55 -9.15 4.69
N ARG A 7 12.08 -10.40 4.58
CA ARG A 7 12.58 -11.60 5.29
C ARG A 7 12.33 -11.63 6.81
N PHE A 8 11.62 -10.66 7.37
CA PHE A 8 11.21 -10.65 8.77
C PHE A 8 9.76 -11.11 8.93
N PRO A 9 9.47 -11.97 9.92
CA PRO A 9 8.09 -12.34 10.23
C PRO A 9 7.39 -11.19 10.97
N PHE A 10 6.17 -10.90 10.54
CA PHE A 10 5.24 -9.98 11.21
C PHE A 10 3.92 -10.68 11.44
N ASP A 11 3.29 -10.40 12.58
CA ASP A 11 1.97 -10.89 12.92
C ASP A 11 1.02 -9.70 12.96
N PHE A 12 0.25 -9.53 11.89
CA PHE A 12 -0.75 -8.46 11.79
C PHE A 12 -2.16 -9.02 11.79
N ILE A 13 -3.10 -8.23 12.29
CA ILE A 13 -4.53 -8.39 12.05
C ILE A 13 -5.09 -7.17 11.32
N LYS A 14 -6.24 -7.33 10.64
CA LYS A 14 -6.84 -6.28 9.82
C LYS A 14 -7.10 -4.98 10.61
N SER A 15 -7.62 -5.10 11.83
CA SER A 15 -7.93 -3.96 12.70
C SER A 15 -6.70 -3.20 13.19
N GLU A 16 -5.57 -3.89 13.40
CA GLU A 16 -4.30 -3.27 13.78
C GLU A 16 -3.77 -2.40 12.63
N VAL A 17 -3.82 -2.92 11.40
CA VAL A 17 -3.45 -2.14 10.20
C VAL A 17 -4.34 -0.90 10.04
N GLN A 18 -5.67 -1.03 10.23
CA GLN A 18 -6.59 0.11 10.20
C GLN A 18 -6.25 1.15 11.29
N THR A 19 -5.93 0.69 12.50
CA THR A 19 -5.56 1.57 13.62
C THR A 19 -4.27 2.34 13.34
N LEU A 20 -3.24 1.66 12.82
CA LEU A 20 -1.96 2.28 12.47
C LEU A 20 -2.08 3.27 11.29
N MET A 21 -3.00 3.02 10.37
CA MET A 21 -3.27 3.91 9.24
C MET A 21 -4.26 5.03 9.56
N SER A 22 -4.88 5.01 10.75
CA SER A 22 -5.80 6.05 11.18
C SER A 22 -5.08 7.39 11.32
N GLY A 23 -5.62 8.43 10.68
CA GLY A 23 -5.01 9.76 10.66
C GLY A 23 -3.80 9.91 9.72
N VAL A 24 -3.38 8.84 9.01
CA VAL A 24 -2.36 8.94 7.97
C VAL A 24 -2.97 9.55 6.71
N GLU A 25 -2.31 10.59 6.19
CA GLU A 25 -2.70 11.20 4.92
C GLU A 25 -2.29 10.29 3.75
N PRO A 26 -3.22 9.92 2.84
CA PRO A 26 -2.87 9.12 1.67
C PRO A 26 -1.91 9.88 0.76
N GLU A 27 -0.85 9.21 0.32
CA GLU A 27 -0.05 9.69 -0.79
C GLU A 27 -0.78 9.50 -2.13
N ASP A 28 -0.30 10.17 -3.18
CA ASP A 28 -0.83 10.03 -4.53
C ASP A 28 -0.91 8.55 -4.94
N ALA A 29 -2.13 8.07 -5.06
CA ALA A 29 -2.44 6.69 -5.39
C ALA A 29 -1.91 6.37 -6.79
N THR A 30 -0.74 5.74 -6.85
CA THR A 30 -0.04 5.40 -8.09
C THR A 30 0.44 3.96 -8.03
N GLY A 31 0.08 3.16 -9.04
CA GLY A 31 0.43 1.74 -9.08
C GLY A 31 -0.32 0.94 -8.00
N PRO A 32 0.28 -0.13 -7.44
CA PRO A 32 -0.39 -1.00 -6.47
C PRO A 32 -0.78 -0.26 -5.19
N CYS A 33 -2.07 -0.28 -4.87
CA CYS A 33 -2.67 0.38 -3.71
C CYS A 33 -3.56 -0.59 -2.93
N ALA A 34 -3.80 -0.28 -1.65
CA ALA A 34 -4.79 -0.93 -0.81
C ALA A 34 -5.87 0.07 -0.39
N VAL A 35 -7.12 -0.37 -0.42
CA VAL A 35 -8.25 0.38 0.14
C VAL A 35 -8.35 0.06 1.62
N ILE A 36 -8.15 1.07 2.46
CA ILE A 36 -8.23 0.97 3.91
C ILE A 36 -9.29 1.98 4.35
N ASP A 37 -10.34 1.45 4.95
CA ASP A 37 -11.60 2.17 5.19
C ASP A 37 -12.13 2.75 3.86
N ASP A 38 -12.23 4.07 3.74
CA ASP A 38 -12.69 4.75 2.53
C ASP A 38 -11.58 5.48 1.75
N ARG A 39 -10.32 5.09 1.98
CA ARG A 39 -9.14 5.75 1.39
C ARG A 39 -8.24 4.75 0.67
N THR A 40 -7.65 5.20 -0.43
CA THR A 40 -6.72 4.41 -1.25
C THR A 40 -5.30 4.82 -0.94
N TYR A 41 -4.49 3.88 -0.47
CA TYR A 41 -3.09 4.12 -0.10
C TYR A 41 -2.15 3.29 -0.97
N PRO A 42 -1.03 3.85 -1.47
CA PRO A 42 0.04 3.06 -2.05
C PRO A 42 0.49 1.96 -1.09
N VAL A 43 0.61 0.72 -1.56
CA VAL A 43 0.99 -0.41 -0.68
C VAL A 43 2.37 -0.21 -0.04
N LYS A 44 3.22 0.60 -0.68
CA LYS A 44 4.55 0.99 -0.16
C LYS A 44 4.45 1.95 1.03
N GLN A 45 3.50 2.89 1.00
CA GLN A 45 3.22 3.76 2.14
C GLN A 45 2.69 2.92 3.31
N VAL A 46 1.69 2.08 3.07
CA VAL A 46 1.11 1.20 4.10
C VAL A 46 2.20 0.33 4.73
N GLY A 47 3.03 -0.32 3.90
CA GLY A 47 4.12 -1.16 4.38
C GLY A 47 5.10 -0.42 5.29
N GLN A 48 5.48 0.80 4.93
CA GLN A 48 6.39 1.63 5.73
C GLN A 48 5.78 1.95 7.10
N VAL A 49 4.50 2.35 7.13
CA VAL A 49 3.81 2.71 8.38
C VAL A 49 3.69 1.50 9.32
N ILE A 50 3.23 0.34 8.81
CA ILE A 50 2.95 -0.81 9.68
C ILE A 50 4.20 -1.60 10.09
N THR A 51 5.28 -1.55 9.30
CA THR A 51 6.52 -2.29 9.61
C THR A 51 7.64 -1.42 10.17
N GLY A 52 7.59 -0.10 9.94
CA GLY A 52 8.69 0.83 10.25
C GLY A 52 9.91 0.69 9.33
N LEU A 53 9.88 -0.20 8.33
CA LEU A 53 10.98 -0.45 7.41
C LEU A 53 11.06 0.62 6.30
N ASP A 54 12.24 0.76 5.70
CA ASP A 54 12.40 1.61 4.52
C ASP A 54 11.67 0.96 3.34
N ARG A 55 11.07 1.78 2.46
CA ARG A 55 10.36 1.30 1.26
C ARG A 55 11.24 0.50 0.31
N ARG A 56 12.57 0.61 0.43
CA ARG A 56 13.55 -0.14 -0.35
C ARG A 56 13.75 -1.58 0.16
N ASP A 57 13.36 -1.87 1.40
CA ASP A 57 13.62 -3.17 2.04
C ASP A 57 12.61 -4.26 1.64
N PHE A 58 11.45 -3.86 1.13
CA PHE A 58 10.38 -4.77 0.71
C PHE A 58 9.82 -4.38 -0.66
N THR A 59 9.11 -5.26 -1.33
CA THR A 59 8.49 -4.99 -2.64
C THR A 59 7.00 -4.66 -2.53
N ALA A 60 6.48 -3.96 -3.54
CA ALA A 60 5.04 -3.66 -3.60
C ALA A 60 4.22 -4.96 -3.69
N LEU A 61 4.71 -5.94 -4.46
CA LEU A 61 4.04 -7.24 -4.63
C LEU A 61 3.95 -8.02 -3.31
N GLU A 62 5.00 -8.02 -2.49
CA GLU A 62 4.98 -8.64 -1.16
C GLU A 62 3.89 -8.03 -0.29
N LEU A 63 3.82 -6.69 -0.24
CA LEU A 63 2.81 -6.00 0.55
C LEU A 63 1.40 -6.18 0.00
N THR A 64 1.19 -6.11 -1.32
CA THR A 64 -0.12 -6.38 -1.94
C THR A 64 -0.63 -7.77 -1.56
N ARG A 65 0.25 -8.80 -1.60
CA ARG A 65 -0.13 -10.16 -1.21
C ARG A 65 -0.44 -10.28 0.28
N ALA A 66 0.36 -9.64 1.13
CA ALA A 66 0.13 -9.63 2.58
C ALA A 66 -1.20 -8.96 2.93
N LEU A 67 -1.46 -7.77 2.41
CA LEU A 67 -2.69 -7.00 2.64
C LEU A 67 -3.92 -7.71 2.06
N GLY A 68 -3.81 -8.28 0.86
CA GLY A 68 -4.88 -9.08 0.27
C GLY A 68 -5.27 -10.29 1.13
N ARG A 69 -4.27 -11.00 1.69
CA ARG A 69 -4.53 -12.13 2.60
C ARG A 69 -5.09 -11.71 3.97
N LEU A 70 -4.83 -10.48 4.41
CA LEU A 70 -5.49 -9.87 5.57
C LEU A 70 -6.94 -9.45 5.29
N GLY A 71 -7.38 -9.51 4.04
CA GLY A 71 -8.75 -9.16 3.62
C GLY A 71 -8.90 -7.68 3.25
N PHE A 72 -7.83 -7.00 2.84
CA PHE A 72 -7.90 -5.69 2.21
C PHE A 72 -8.16 -5.81 0.70
N THR A 73 -8.96 -4.90 0.17
CA THR A 73 -9.12 -4.75 -1.27
C THR A 73 -7.87 -4.09 -1.83
N CYS A 74 -7.18 -4.77 -2.75
CA CYS A 74 -6.02 -4.24 -3.44
C CYS A 74 -6.40 -3.85 -4.87
N VAL A 75 -6.00 -2.65 -5.29
CA VAL A 75 -6.27 -2.11 -6.63
C VAL A 75 -4.97 -1.62 -7.25
N THR A 76 -4.95 -1.48 -8.58
CA THR A 76 -3.85 -0.79 -9.26
C THR A 76 -4.39 0.55 -9.71
N ALA A 77 -3.94 1.62 -9.05
CA ALA A 77 -4.24 2.97 -9.48
C ALA A 77 -3.45 3.29 -10.76
N PRO A 78 -4.01 4.08 -11.69
CA PRO A 78 -3.25 4.54 -12.83
C PRO A 78 -1.97 5.19 -12.32
N VAL A 79 -0.83 4.88 -12.95
CA VAL A 79 0.33 5.75 -12.76
C VAL A 79 -0.15 7.15 -13.13
N ALA A 80 0.17 8.16 -12.33
CA ALA A 80 0.00 9.54 -12.72
C ALA A 80 0.92 9.78 -13.92
N GLY A 81 0.48 9.28 -15.08
CA GLY A 81 1.04 9.61 -16.36
C GLY A 81 0.85 11.10 -16.46
N ARG A 82 1.97 11.81 -16.60
CA ARG A 82 1.98 13.16 -17.11
C ARG A 82 1.07 13.17 -18.34
N LEU A 83 -0.18 13.58 -18.16
CA LEU A 83 -1.02 14.09 -19.23
C LEU A 83 -0.36 15.41 -19.61
N GLY A 84 0.74 15.32 -20.37
CA GLY A 84 1.13 16.42 -21.23
C GLY A 84 -0.07 16.67 -22.15
N PRO A 85 -0.39 17.94 -22.44
CA PRO A 85 -1.49 18.23 -23.35
C PRO A 85 -1.27 17.45 -24.64
N ILE A 86 -2.29 16.70 -25.04
CA ILE A 86 -2.43 16.22 -26.41
C ILE A 86 -2.62 17.49 -27.25
N THR A 87 -1.51 18.14 -27.64
CA THR A 87 -1.55 19.14 -28.70
C THR A 87 -1.63 18.39 -30.01
N ASP A 88 -2.86 18.28 -30.50
CA ASP A 88 -3.19 18.08 -31.91
C ASP A 88 -2.55 19.25 -32.70
N PHE A 89 -1.58 18.94 -33.57
CA PHE A 89 -1.12 19.78 -34.68
C PHE A 89 -0.52 18.92 -35.79
#